data_AF-A0A4Y2WUE2-F1
#
_entry.id   AF-A0A4Y2WUE2-F1
#
_cell.length_a   1.000
_cell.length_b   1.000
_cell.length_c   1.000
_cell.angle_alpha   90.00
_cell.angle_beta   90.00
_cell.angle_gamma   90.00
#
_symmetry.space_group_name_H-M   'P 1'
#
loop_
_entity.id
_entity.type
_entity.pdbx_description
1 polymer ?
#
loop_
_entity_poly.entity_id
_entity_poly.type
_entity_poly.pdbx_seq_one_letter_code
_entity_poly.pdbx_strand_id
1 'polypeptide(L)'
;MSEERFSELYADVLSDCPSDVKFSDSDSDDSDIRPSKRQRRILSDSEADSDEEWNDIDIVPSLEDYSRNSRVPNFECDPPSIVDVIDSFFDEEFFNLVVSQTNLYHTQMKDLHKNSAKTLQWKEVTTNDMKKFLGLLVLMGQMKKTCWRDYWSTDPLVEIPIFPKTMSRMRFEQIFTFFHLSDNVENVLSTDRLYKIRPLLDYVISKSQSMYVPKQQLSLDEAMIPWRGRLKFKTYNPAKITKYGILVRMVCESESGYICNFEVYSGVGKKLEETILSILQPYFGFNHHVYQDNYYNNVSTASILLENKIRVCGTIRENRGLPKLLIEKSKNLQRRQMTFLRKGPILLLTWKDKRLVRMISTIHDASMITTGNRNKNYINDKIKPSCIIEYNKYMKGVDRADQYLANSSILRKSIKWSKKTAFFFINCLLFNAFVIYSKKCQNKIRYKKISAISKDSYLRNQYSTLQPANTSHHLKMPQKILYLGFQEKTSGLRFLEPIITASKTNPTRKVQYALQRKALEARDIFRTMLCTFTRR
;
A
#
# COMPACT_ATOMS: atom_id res chain seq x y z
N MET A 1 -3.45 26.47 -9.59
CA MET A 1 -4.07 27.02 -8.36
C MET A 1 -3.39 26.37 -7.17
N SER A 2 -2.70 27.16 -6.36
CA SER A 2 -1.85 26.69 -5.26
C SER A 2 -2.68 26.33 -4.04
N GLU A 3 -2.80 25.04 -3.74
CA GLU A 3 -3.32 24.57 -2.44
C GLU A 3 -2.41 25.08 -1.31
N GLU A 4 -2.97 26.01 -0.52
CA GLU A 4 -2.33 26.64 0.64
C GLU A 4 -1.82 25.58 1.63
N ARG A 5 -0.56 25.75 2.02
CA ARG A 5 0.19 24.81 2.84
C ARG A 5 -0.40 24.74 4.24
N PHE A 6 -0.32 23.58 4.87
CA PHE A 6 -0.09 23.54 6.30
C PHE A 6 1.08 24.50 6.59
N SER A 7 0.88 25.54 7.41
CA SER A 7 1.99 26.14 8.15
C SER A 7 2.44 25.13 9.21
N GLU A 8 2.90 23.96 8.76
CA GLU A 8 3.85 23.18 9.53
C GLU A 8 5.09 24.06 9.57
N LEU A 9 5.34 24.69 10.71
CA LEU A 9 6.40 25.67 10.85
C LEU A 9 7.81 25.03 10.94
N TYR A 10 7.93 23.70 10.86
CA TYR A 10 9.15 23.03 11.32
C TYR A 10 9.67 22.02 10.30
N ALA A 11 10.61 22.48 9.48
CA ALA A 11 11.61 21.62 8.89
C ALA A 11 12.55 21.21 10.02
N ASP A 12 12.62 19.91 10.24
CA ASP A 12 13.55 19.30 11.16
C ASP A 12 15.00 19.61 10.71
N VAL A 13 15.98 19.68 11.61
CA VAL A 13 17.39 19.98 11.24
C VAL A 13 17.96 18.96 10.23
N LEU A 14 17.39 17.74 10.18
CA LEU A 14 17.69 16.76 9.12
C LEU A 14 16.97 16.99 7.78
N SER A 15 15.95 17.86 7.77
CA SER A 15 15.26 18.36 6.59
C SER A 15 15.97 19.57 5.95
N ASP A 16 16.92 20.21 6.63
CA ASP A 16 17.70 21.33 6.09
C ASP A 16 19.19 21.02 6.12
N CYS A 17 19.73 20.59 4.97
CA CYS A 17 21.16 20.68 4.68
C CYS A 17 21.34 21.18 3.23
N PRO A 18 22.34 22.04 2.96
CA PRO A 18 22.64 22.54 1.63
C PRO A 18 22.93 21.40 0.65
N SER A 19 22.40 21.53 -0.56
CA SER A 19 22.51 20.53 -1.62
C SER A 19 23.82 20.67 -2.37
N ASP A 20 24.92 20.13 -1.83
CA ASP A 20 26.16 19.97 -2.58
C ASP A 20 26.52 18.50 -2.72
N VAL A 21 25.70 17.75 -3.46
CA VAL A 21 26.16 16.51 -4.10
C VAL A 21 25.46 16.37 -5.45
N LYS A 22 26.22 16.53 -6.55
CA LYS A 22 25.81 16.07 -7.88
C LYS A 22 25.85 14.54 -7.85
N PHE A 23 24.68 13.91 -7.81
CA PHE A 23 24.57 12.48 -8.11
C PHE A 23 24.53 12.32 -9.64
N SER A 24 25.57 11.71 -10.22
CA SER A 24 25.53 11.15 -11.56
C SER A 24 25.13 9.69 -11.47
N ASP A 25 23.83 9.40 -11.56
CA ASP A 25 23.35 8.05 -11.84
C ASP A 25 22.85 8.05 -13.30
N SER A 26 23.79 7.85 -14.22
CA SER A 26 23.49 7.46 -15.58
C SER A 26 23.48 5.94 -15.64
N ASP A 27 22.34 5.32 -15.38
CA ASP A 27 22.05 3.94 -15.80
C ASP A 27 20.70 3.91 -16.55
N SER A 28 20.55 4.87 -17.46
CA SER A 28 19.79 4.64 -18.68
C SER A 28 20.82 4.37 -19.75
N ASP A 29 20.94 3.12 -20.21
CA ASP A 29 21.18 2.87 -21.62
C ASP A 29 20.78 1.44 -22.02
N ASP A 30 19.71 1.41 -22.81
CA ASP A 30 19.44 0.43 -23.84
C ASP A 30 20.28 0.84 -25.06
N SER A 31 21.50 0.30 -25.22
CA SER A 31 22.15 0.07 -26.53
C SER A 31 23.60 -0.44 -26.40
N ASP A 32 23.95 -1.31 -27.35
CA ASP A 32 25.24 -2.00 -27.52
C ASP A 32 26.46 -1.07 -27.65
N ILE A 33 27.48 -1.20 -26.77
CA ILE A 33 28.87 -0.78 -27.07
C ILE A 33 29.89 -1.77 -26.47
N ARG A 34 30.89 -2.11 -27.30
CA ARG A 34 31.99 -3.08 -27.14
C ARG A 34 32.98 -2.77 -25.99
N PRO A 35 33.69 -3.76 -25.44
CA PRO A 35 34.48 -3.60 -24.21
C PRO A 35 35.87 -3.00 -24.41
N SER A 36 36.25 -2.09 -23.51
CA SER A 36 37.63 -1.62 -23.31
C SER A 36 38.30 -2.43 -22.19
N LYS A 37 39.47 -3.01 -22.49
CA LYS A 37 40.28 -3.85 -21.61
C LYS A 37 40.88 -3.04 -20.45
N ARG A 38 40.65 -3.49 -19.22
CA ARG A 38 41.63 -3.34 -18.13
C ARG A 38 41.51 -4.51 -17.15
N GLN A 39 42.49 -5.41 -17.23
CA GLN A 39 42.70 -6.51 -16.28
C GLN A 39 43.01 -5.96 -14.89
N ARG A 40 42.27 -6.41 -13.88
CA ARG A 40 42.74 -6.47 -12.49
C ARG A 40 42.66 -7.93 -12.04
N ARG A 41 43.82 -8.50 -11.71
CA ARG A 41 43.98 -9.80 -11.05
C ARG A 41 43.26 -9.75 -9.71
N ILE A 42 42.35 -10.67 -9.47
CA ILE A 42 41.84 -11.00 -8.13
C ILE A 42 42.41 -12.38 -7.80
N LEU A 43 43.09 -12.42 -6.66
CA LEU A 43 43.69 -13.62 -6.07
C LEU A 43 42.59 -14.61 -5.69
N SER A 44 42.81 -15.86 -6.08
CA SER A 44 42.01 -17.03 -5.77
C SER A 44 42.21 -17.39 -4.30
N ASP A 45 41.14 -17.38 -3.52
CA ASP A 45 41.05 -18.10 -2.25
C ASP A 45 40.09 -19.27 -2.48
N SER A 46 40.63 -20.48 -2.36
CA SER A 46 40.00 -21.74 -2.70
C SER A 46 39.36 -22.35 -1.45
N GLU A 47 38.04 -22.26 -1.38
CA GLU A 47 37.21 -23.07 -0.49
C GLU A 47 36.47 -24.10 -1.35
N ALA A 48 36.48 -25.36 -0.91
CA ALA A 48 36.05 -26.53 -1.65
C ALA A 48 34.54 -26.48 -1.97
N ASP A 49 34.21 -26.07 -3.19
CA ASP A 49 32.86 -26.12 -3.76
C ASP A 49 32.76 -27.43 -4.55
N SER A 50 31.77 -28.28 -4.25
CA SER A 50 31.54 -29.50 -5.04
C SER A 50 31.39 -29.14 -6.52
N ASP A 51 32.22 -29.76 -7.38
CA ASP A 51 32.41 -29.48 -8.81
C ASP A 51 31.18 -29.79 -9.70
N GLU A 52 30.00 -29.26 -9.37
CA GLU A 52 28.86 -29.31 -10.29
C GLU A 52 29.02 -28.25 -11.37
N GLU A 53 29.42 -28.69 -12.57
CA GLU A 53 29.48 -27.86 -13.77
C GLU A 53 28.09 -27.56 -14.35
N TRP A 54 27.97 -26.41 -15.02
CA TRP A 54 26.75 -26.04 -15.74
C TRP A 54 26.49 -26.99 -16.91
N ASN A 55 25.35 -27.66 -16.91
CA ASN A 55 24.96 -28.61 -17.95
C ASN A 55 23.52 -28.37 -18.43
N ASP A 56 23.08 -29.04 -19.51
CA ASP A 56 21.74 -28.95 -20.09
C ASP A 56 20.85 -30.16 -19.77
N ILE A 57 21.20 -30.92 -18.73
CA ILE A 57 20.39 -32.02 -18.21
C ILE A 57 19.35 -31.40 -17.27
N ASP A 58 18.07 -31.55 -17.59
CA ASP A 58 16.99 -31.10 -16.71
C ASP A 58 16.74 -32.09 -15.57
N ILE A 59 16.26 -31.56 -14.45
CA ILE A 59 15.80 -32.34 -13.31
C ILE A 59 14.50 -31.74 -12.80
N VAL A 60 13.65 -32.58 -12.23
CA VAL A 60 12.54 -32.11 -11.40
C VAL A 60 13.14 -31.79 -10.02
N PRO A 61 13.16 -30.52 -9.57
CA PRO A 61 13.74 -30.18 -8.28
C PRO A 61 13.00 -30.91 -7.16
N SER A 62 13.74 -31.53 -6.24
CA SER A 62 13.15 -32.02 -5.00
C SER A 62 12.73 -30.81 -4.15
N LEU A 63 11.43 -30.60 -4.00
CA LEU A 63 10.85 -29.55 -3.19
C LEU A 63 10.50 -30.12 -1.82
N GLU A 64 11.20 -29.66 -0.79
CA GLU A 64 10.83 -29.97 0.59
C GLU A 64 9.46 -29.35 0.92
N ASP A 65 8.70 -30.03 1.77
CA ASP A 65 7.39 -29.55 2.21
C ASP A 65 7.49 -28.18 2.88
N TYR A 66 6.49 -27.35 2.62
CA TYR A 66 6.30 -26.10 3.33
C TYR A 66 5.95 -26.39 4.79
N SER A 67 6.89 -26.15 5.71
CA SER A 67 6.79 -26.59 7.10
C SER A 67 5.86 -25.72 7.96
N ARG A 68 5.33 -24.62 7.40
CA ARG A 68 4.44 -23.69 8.11
C ARG A 68 2.99 -23.86 7.66
N ASN A 69 2.08 -24.03 8.63
CA ASN A 69 0.67 -23.87 8.34
C ASN A 69 0.34 -22.37 8.32
N SER A 70 -0.19 -21.88 7.19
CA SER A 70 -0.66 -20.50 7.11
C SER A 70 -1.72 -20.28 8.18
N ARG A 71 -1.48 -19.32 9.07
CA ARG A 71 -2.28 -19.12 10.27
C ARG A 71 -2.47 -17.65 10.54
N VAL A 72 -3.71 -17.31 10.81
CA VAL A 72 -4.15 -16.04 11.40
C VAL A 72 -4.43 -16.28 12.89
N PRO A 73 -4.29 -15.26 13.75
CA PRO A 73 -4.61 -15.34 15.17
C PRO A 73 -6.02 -15.86 15.41
N ASN A 74 -6.19 -16.49 16.56
CA ASN A 74 -7.52 -16.78 17.09
C ASN A 74 -8.03 -15.49 17.74
N PHE A 75 -9.23 -15.08 17.34
CA PHE A 75 -9.95 -13.97 17.94
C PHE A 75 -11.02 -14.54 18.86
N GLU A 76 -11.47 -13.75 19.85
CA GLU A 76 -12.50 -14.17 20.79
C GLU A 76 -13.81 -14.56 20.09
N CYS A 77 -14.16 -13.85 19.02
CA CYS A 77 -15.29 -14.16 18.14
C CYS A 77 -14.79 -14.77 16.81
N ASP A 78 -15.52 -15.75 16.27
CA ASP A 78 -15.29 -16.32 14.93
C ASP A 78 -16.60 -16.36 14.13
N PRO A 79 -16.75 -15.54 13.06
CA PRO A 79 -15.78 -14.57 12.55
C PRO A 79 -15.59 -13.37 13.49
N PRO A 80 -14.36 -12.80 13.58
CA PRO A 80 -14.12 -11.60 14.38
C PRO A 80 -14.83 -10.40 13.77
N SER A 81 -15.11 -9.39 14.59
CA SER A 81 -15.43 -8.07 14.02
C SER A 81 -14.16 -7.46 13.44
N ILE A 82 -14.29 -6.62 12.40
CA ILE A 82 -13.13 -5.88 11.88
C ILE A 82 -12.54 -4.94 12.94
N VAL A 83 -13.33 -4.52 13.93
CA VAL A 83 -12.85 -3.68 15.03
C VAL A 83 -11.84 -4.44 15.85
N ASP A 84 -12.16 -5.66 16.25
CA ASP A 84 -11.26 -6.53 17.02
C ASP A 84 -9.96 -6.79 16.25
N VAL A 85 -10.07 -7.00 14.93
CA VAL A 85 -8.90 -7.16 14.07
C VAL A 85 -8.08 -5.87 14.01
N ILE A 86 -8.69 -4.69 13.85
CA ILE A 86 -7.93 -3.43 13.84
C ILE A 86 -7.28 -3.19 15.21
N ASP A 87 -8.02 -3.34 16.30
CA ASP A 87 -7.51 -3.10 17.65
C ASP A 87 -6.34 -4.04 18.00
N SER A 88 -6.28 -5.24 17.41
CA SER A 88 -5.10 -6.11 17.53
C SER A 88 -3.82 -5.58 16.85
N PHE A 89 -3.93 -4.67 15.86
CA PHE A 89 -2.80 -3.96 15.25
C PHE A 89 -2.52 -2.59 15.87
N PHE A 90 -3.47 -2.05 16.62
CA PHE A 90 -3.42 -0.73 17.26
C PHE A 90 -3.69 -0.91 18.75
N ASP A 91 -2.82 -1.68 19.39
CA ASP A 91 -2.91 -2.03 20.81
C ASP A 91 -2.39 -0.90 21.71
N GLU A 92 -2.34 -1.18 23.01
CA GLU A 92 -1.88 -0.23 24.02
C GLU A 92 -0.43 0.22 23.77
N GLU A 93 0.44 -0.68 23.32
CA GLU A 93 1.84 -0.37 22.97
C GLU A 93 1.90 0.70 21.86
N PHE A 94 1.13 0.54 20.78
CA PHE A 94 1.05 1.53 19.71
C PHE A 94 0.61 2.89 20.25
N PHE A 95 -0.49 2.91 21.00
CA PHE A 95 -1.06 4.16 21.49
C PHE A 95 -0.16 4.85 22.51
N ASN A 96 0.49 4.09 23.39
CA ASN A 96 1.47 4.61 24.35
C ASN A 96 2.65 5.24 23.62
N LEU A 97 3.19 4.60 22.58
CA LEU A 97 4.25 5.17 21.75
C LEU A 97 3.84 6.51 21.14
N VAL A 98 2.74 6.53 20.38
CA VAL A 98 2.37 7.74 19.62
C VAL A 98 1.91 8.89 20.53
N VAL A 99 1.27 8.59 21.66
CA VAL A 99 0.79 9.60 22.61
C VAL A 99 1.95 10.20 23.39
N SER A 100 2.78 9.35 24.03
CA SER A 100 3.91 9.82 24.85
C SER A 100 4.87 10.68 24.03
N GLN A 101 5.24 10.22 22.83
CA GLN A 101 6.18 10.92 21.96
C GLN A 101 5.61 12.21 21.38
N THR A 102 4.29 12.28 21.15
CA THR A 102 3.62 13.52 20.71
C THR A 102 3.60 14.58 21.83
N ASN A 103 3.28 14.18 23.07
CA ASN A 103 3.28 15.10 24.22
C ASN A 103 4.70 15.55 24.58
N LEU A 104 5.67 14.63 24.54
CA LEU A 104 7.08 14.94 24.75
C LEU A 104 7.59 15.94 23.71
N TYR A 105 7.28 15.71 22.42
CA TYR A 105 7.69 16.62 21.36
C TYR A 105 7.09 18.02 21.51
N HIS A 106 5.83 18.15 21.95
CA HIS A 106 5.29 19.45 22.31
C HIS A 106 6.14 20.11 23.40
N THR A 107 6.46 19.39 24.47
CA THR A 107 7.28 19.92 25.58
C THR A 107 8.66 20.37 25.13
N GLN A 108 9.31 19.63 24.25
CA GLN A 108 10.63 19.96 23.69
C GLN A 108 10.61 21.20 22.79
N MET A 109 9.48 21.47 22.14
CA MET A 109 9.37 22.53 21.13
C MET A 109 8.61 23.77 21.61
N LYS A 110 7.98 23.73 22.80
CA LYS A 110 7.09 24.80 23.29
C LYS A 110 7.80 26.16 23.38
N ASP A 111 9.04 26.19 23.85
CA ASP A 111 9.76 27.44 24.13
C ASP A 111 10.20 28.14 22.82
N LEU A 112 10.59 27.34 21.83
CA LEU A 112 10.89 27.82 20.47
C LEU A 112 9.65 28.46 19.82
N HIS A 113 8.43 28.10 20.26
CA HIS A 113 7.17 28.44 19.59
C HIS A 113 6.10 29.02 20.51
N LYS A 114 6.54 29.71 21.56
CA LYS A 114 5.68 30.27 22.62
C LYS A 114 4.53 31.16 22.13
N ASN A 115 4.64 31.76 20.94
CA ASN A 115 3.65 32.69 20.40
C ASN A 115 2.65 32.05 19.42
N SER A 116 2.79 30.76 19.08
CA SER A 116 1.88 30.10 18.14
C SER A 116 0.58 29.70 18.84
N ALA A 117 -0.58 30.01 18.25
CA ALA A 117 -1.89 29.58 18.75
C ALA A 117 -2.02 28.05 18.89
N LYS A 118 -1.19 27.27 18.18
CA LYS A 118 -1.16 25.81 18.30
C LYS A 118 -0.38 25.35 19.55
N THR A 119 0.58 26.15 20.00
CA THR A 119 1.37 25.91 21.23
C THR A 119 0.65 26.47 22.45
N LEU A 120 0.06 27.66 22.30
CA LEU A 120 -0.79 28.27 23.31
C LEU A 120 -2.03 27.39 23.52
N GLN A 121 -2.42 27.18 24.79
CA GLN A 121 -3.55 26.32 25.16
C GLN A 121 -3.38 24.84 24.76
N TRP A 122 -2.13 24.34 24.72
CA TRP A 122 -1.90 22.91 24.59
C TRP A 122 -2.50 22.15 25.76
N LYS A 123 -3.22 21.08 25.43
CA LYS A 123 -3.64 20.05 26.37
C LYS A 123 -2.95 18.75 25.98
N GLU A 124 -2.41 18.04 26.97
CA GLU A 124 -1.88 16.69 26.81
C GLU A 124 -2.81 15.85 25.92
N VAL A 125 -2.24 15.21 24.91
CA VAL A 125 -2.93 14.26 24.05
C VAL A 125 -3.20 13.00 24.86
N THR A 126 -4.43 12.52 24.81
CA THR A 126 -4.83 11.24 25.40
C THR A 126 -4.94 10.17 24.32
N THR A 127 -4.99 8.90 24.71
CA THR A 127 -5.30 7.79 23.79
C THR A 127 -6.60 8.02 23.02
N ASN A 128 -7.63 8.57 23.68
CA ASN A 128 -8.90 8.89 23.03
C ASN A 128 -8.77 10.01 22.00
N ASP A 129 -7.99 11.06 22.28
CA ASP A 129 -7.69 12.11 21.31
C ASP A 129 -6.97 11.55 20.09
N MET A 130 -5.98 10.67 20.32
CA MET A 130 -5.22 10.05 19.23
C MET A 130 -6.07 9.09 18.38
N LYS A 131 -6.94 8.29 19.01
CA LYS A 131 -7.93 7.44 18.30
C LYS A 131 -8.83 8.28 17.39
N LYS A 132 -9.37 9.40 17.89
CA LYS A 132 -10.17 10.34 17.10
C LYS A 132 -9.36 10.96 15.95
N PHE A 133 -8.14 11.41 16.23
CA PHE A 133 -7.25 12.00 15.23
C PHE A 133 -6.94 11.03 14.09
N LEU A 134 -6.55 9.79 14.40
CA LEU A 134 -6.31 8.74 13.39
C LEU A 134 -7.59 8.37 12.63
N GLY A 135 -8.73 8.27 13.32
CA GLY A 135 -10.03 8.05 12.68
C GLY A 135 -10.40 9.14 11.66
N LEU A 136 -10.15 10.41 11.99
CA LEU A 136 -10.33 11.51 11.06
C LEU A 136 -9.32 11.45 9.88
N LEU A 137 -8.07 11.06 10.10
CA LEU A 137 -7.09 10.86 9.02
C LEU A 137 -7.53 9.75 8.05
N VAL A 138 -8.01 8.62 8.56
CA VAL A 138 -8.61 7.54 7.75
C VAL A 138 -9.76 8.09 6.93
N LEU A 139 -10.67 8.83 7.55
CA LEU A 139 -11.84 9.40 6.90
C LEU A 139 -11.49 10.41 5.79
N MET A 140 -10.51 11.29 6.04
CA MET A 140 -9.96 12.20 5.03
C MET A 140 -9.32 11.45 3.83
N GLY A 141 -8.81 10.23 4.04
CA GLY A 141 -8.23 9.42 2.96
C GLY A 141 -9.29 8.97 1.95
N GLN A 142 -10.55 8.93 2.38
CA GLN A 142 -11.67 8.49 1.58
C GLN A 142 -12.47 9.64 0.98
N MET A 143 -12.74 10.67 1.79
CA MET A 143 -13.49 11.85 1.38
C MET A 143 -12.52 12.97 1.08
N LYS A 144 -11.72 12.82 0.03
CA LYS A 144 -10.68 13.80 -0.31
C LYS A 144 -11.31 15.14 -0.65
N LYS A 145 -11.03 16.16 0.16
CA LYS A 145 -11.27 17.57 -0.15
C LYS A 145 -10.00 18.20 -0.72
N THR A 146 -10.18 19.15 -1.64
CA THR A 146 -9.10 19.95 -2.23
C THR A 146 -8.45 20.85 -1.18
N CYS A 147 -9.26 21.57 -0.41
CA CYS A 147 -8.82 22.31 0.76
C CYS A 147 -9.06 21.47 2.03
N TRP A 148 -8.02 21.31 2.86
CA TRP A 148 -8.15 20.54 4.09
C TRP A 148 -8.97 21.29 5.16
N ARG A 149 -9.01 22.62 5.15
CA ARG A 149 -9.84 23.37 6.11
C ARG A 149 -11.32 23.09 5.90
N ASP A 150 -11.71 22.74 4.68
CA ASP A 150 -13.09 22.45 4.31
C ASP A 150 -13.63 21.18 5.00
N TYR A 151 -12.77 20.33 5.59
CA TYR A 151 -13.24 19.25 6.46
C TYR A 151 -14.00 19.79 7.68
N TRP A 152 -13.67 21.00 8.14
CA TRP A 152 -14.36 21.69 9.23
C TRP A 152 -15.24 22.86 8.74
N SER A 153 -15.57 22.91 7.44
CA SER A 153 -16.47 23.94 6.92
C SER A 153 -17.89 23.76 7.47
N THR A 154 -18.54 24.89 7.74
CA THR A 154 -19.97 24.97 8.07
C THR A 154 -20.83 25.37 6.86
N ASP A 155 -20.23 25.49 5.67
CA ASP A 155 -20.95 25.73 4.42
C ASP A 155 -21.76 24.47 4.04
N PRO A 156 -23.11 24.55 3.96
CA PRO A 156 -23.96 23.42 3.63
C PRO A 156 -23.61 22.68 2.32
N LEU A 157 -22.92 23.34 1.37
CA LEU A 157 -22.52 22.72 0.11
C LEU A 157 -21.35 21.74 0.25
N VAL A 158 -20.54 21.90 1.30
CA VAL A 158 -19.31 21.14 1.50
C VAL A 158 -19.16 20.58 2.90
N GLU A 159 -20.07 20.86 3.83
CA GLU A 159 -19.96 20.39 5.21
C GLU A 159 -19.87 18.86 5.31
N ILE A 160 -19.06 18.40 6.27
CA ILE A 160 -19.04 17.00 6.67
C ILE A 160 -19.13 16.96 8.20
N PRO A 161 -20.34 16.94 8.78
CA PRO A 161 -20.58 17.24 10.19
C PRO A 161 -19.78 16.40 11.18
N ILE A 162 -19.37 15.19 10.80
CA ILE A 162 -18.60 14.29 11.66
C ILE A 162 -17.24 14.87 12.08
N PHE A 163 -16.59 15.69 11.26
CA PHE A 163 -15.30 16.30 11.57
C PHE A 163 -15.39 17.27 12.76
N PRO A 164 -16.17 18.37 12.70
CA PRO A 164 -16.30 19.30 13.81
C PRO A 164 -16.94 18.67 15.05
N LYS A 165 -17.83 17.67 14.88
CA LYS A 165 -18.42 16.94 16.02
C LYS A 165 -17.40 16.07 16.76
N THR A 166 -16.45 15.47 16.04
CA THR A 166 -15.44 14.57 16.62
C THR A 166 -14.34 15.35 17.35
N MET A 167 -13.79 16.38 16.70
CA MET A 167 -12.64 17.14 17.18
C MET A 167 -12.66 18.53 16.55
N SER A 168 -12.34 19.58 17.31
CA SER A 168 -12.23 20.93 16.73
C SER A 168 -11.07 21.02 15.73
N ARG A 169 -11.17 21.93 14.76
CA ARG A 169 -10.09 22.16 13.79
C ARG A 169 -8.77 22.49 14.48
N MET A 170 -8.81 23.34 15.51
CA MET A 170 -7.64 23.72 16.29
C MET A 170 -6.99 22.51 16.97
N ARG A 171 -7.78 21.66 17.63
CA ARG A 171 -7.23 20.46 18.29
C ARG A 171 -6.59 19.50 17.30
N PHE A 172 -7.20 19.31 16.14
CA PHE A 172 -6.60 18.51 15.06
C PHE A 172 -5.28 19.12 14.57
N GLU A 173 -5.24 20.43 14.34
CA GLU A 173 -4.02 21.14 13.93
C GLU A 173 -2.90 21.02 14.98
N GLN A 174 -3.24 21.13 16.27
CA GLN A 174 -2.30 20.95 17.37
C GLN A 174 -1.67 19.55 17.34
N ILE A 175 -2.50 18.50 17.37
CA ILE A 175 -2.02 17.11 17.33
C ILE A 175 -1.21 16.87 16.06
N PHE A 176 -1.71 17.30 14.90
CA PHE A 176 -1.02 17.14 13.64
C PHE A 176 0.35 17.84 13.63
N THR A 177 0.46 19.02 14.24
CA THR A 177 1.71 19.80 14.29
C THR A 177 2.78 19.12 15.14
N PHE A 178 2.37 18.61 16.31
CA PHE A 178 3.25 18.00 17.29
C PHE A 178 3.37 16.47 17.18
N PHE A 179 2.68 15.84 16.22
CA PHE A 179 2.80 14.40 15.97
C PHE A 179 4.27 14.00 15.76
N HIS A 180 4.75 13.12 16.64
CA HIS A 180 6.13 12.65 16.69
C HIS A 180 6.22 11.22 17.26
N LEU A 181 7.37 10.57 17.11
CA LEU A 181 7.53 9.13 17.34
C LEU A 181 8.86 8.75 18.00
N SER A 182 9.65 9.73 18.45
CA SER A 182 10.99 9.51 19.01
C SER A 182 11.36 10.62 19.98
N ASP A 183 12.18 10.33 20.98
CA ASP A 183 12.76 11.37 21.80
C ASP A 183 13.89 12.08 21.04
N ASN A 184 13.84 13.41 20.89
CA ASN A 184 14.93 14.17 20.25
C ASN A 184 16.18 14.28 21.13
N VAL A 185 16.10 14.06 22.44
CA VAL A 185 17.23 14.16 23.37
C VAL A 185 18.06 12.87 23.36
N GLU A 186 17.42 11.71 23.43
CA GLU A 186 18.13 10.42 23.41
C GLU A 186 18.86 10.16 22.08
N ASN A 187 18.37 10.76 20.98
CA ASN A 187 18.81 10.44 19.64
C ASN A 187 19.79 11.46 19.01
N VAL A 188 20.33 12.40 19.79
CA VAL A 188 21.25 13.44 19.30
C VAL A 188 22.49 12.84 18.63
N LEU A 189 22.97 11.70 19.13
CA LEU A 189 24.17 11.00 18.63
C LEU A 189 23.86 9.82 17.69
N SER A 190 22.59 9.62 17.32
CA SER A 190 22.20 8.47 16.51
C SER A 190 22.78 8.56 15.09
N THR A 191 23.47 7.50 14.67
CA THR A 191 23.93 7.32 13.28
C THR A 191 22.81 6.80 12.37
N ASP A 192 21.69 6.35 12.95
CA ASP A 192 20.53 5.88 12.21
C ASP A 192 19.74 7.06 11.65
N ARG A 193 19.82 7.28 10.33
CA ARG A 193 19.06 8.33 9.64
C ARG A 193 17.54 8.18 9.74
N LEU A 194 17.05 7.02 10.19
CA LEU A 194 15.64 6.73 10.41
C LEU A 194 15.18 6.83 11.87
N TYR A 195 16.04 7.26 12.81
CA TYR A 195 15.73 7.25 14.26
C TYR A 195 14.37 7.87 14.61
N LYS A 196 13.95 8.90 13.86
CA LYS A 196 12.68 9.62 14.06
C LYS A 196 11.42 8.81 13.87
N ILE A 197 11.54 7.68 13.20
CA ILE A 197 10.44 6.75 12.96
C ILE A 197 10.80 5.34 13.40
N ARG A 198 12.04 5.10 13.86
CA ARG A 198 12.55 3.77 14.20
C ARG A 198 11.61 3.03 15.16
N PRO A 199 11.13 3.62 16.27
CA PRO A 199 10.19 2.94 17.17
C PRO A 199 8.92 2.45 16.47
N LEU A 200 8.37 3.25 15.54
CA LEU A 200 7.21 2.84 14.76
C LEU A 200 7.56 1.75 13.73
N LEU A 201 8.72 1.82 13.08
CA LEU A 201 9.13 0.79 12.12
C LEU A 201 9.25 -0.56 12.80
N ASP A 202 9.91 -0.60 13.96
CA ASP A 202 10.13 -1.83 14.72
C ASP A 202 8.79 -2.40 15.22
N TYR A 203 7.88 -1.53 15.70
CA TYR A 203 6.51 -1.91 16.03
C TYR A 203 5.78 -2.54 14.84
N VAL A 204 5.82 -1.90 13.66
CA VAL A 204 5.09 -2.38 12.47
C VAL A 204 5.66 -3.70 11.97
N ILE A 205 6.98 -3.88 11.99
CA ILE A 205 7.64 -5.14 11.62
C ILE A 205 7.20 -6.26 12.59
N SER A 206 7.36 -6.02 13.90
CA SER A 206 6.98 -6.98 14.94
C SER A 206 5.50 -7.38 14.84
N LYS A 207 4.60 -6.38 14.69
CA LYS A 207 3.16 -6.63 14.55
C LYS A 207 2.84 -7.40 13.28
N SER A 208 3.45 -7.03 12.15
CA SER A 208 3.18 -7.70 10.86
C SER A 208 3.59 -9.18 10.88
N GLN A 209 4.72 -9.50 11.51
CA GLN A 209 5.26 -10.86 11.60
C GLN A 209 4.49 -11.73 12.63
N SER A 210 4.06 -11.14 13.75
CA SER A 210 3.31 -11.87 14.78
C SER A 210 1.86 -12.14 14.40
N MET A 211 1.24 -11.25 13.64
CA MET A 211 -0.18 -11.32 13.30
C MET A 211 -0.51 -12.27 12.14
N TYR A 212 0.48 -12.78 11.39
CA TYR A 212 0.18 -13.68 10.28
C TYR A 212 1.37 -14.56 9.89
N VAL A 213 1.11 -15.86 9.76
CA VAL A 213 2.02 -16.79 9.08
C VAL A 213 1.60 -16.87 7.61
N PRO A 214 2.41 -16.31 6.67
CA PRO A 214 2.04 -16.28 5.26
C PRO A 214 1.98 -17.66 4.63
N LYS A 215 1.34 -17.76 3.46
CA LYS A 215 1.46 -18.93 2.60
C LYS A 215 2.87 -19.02 2.01
N GLN A 216 3.19 -20.16 1.42
CA GLN A 216 4.52 -20.45 0.87
C GLN A 216 5.00 -19.40 -0.14
N GLN A 217 4.12 -18.89 -1.01
CA GLN A 217 4.49 -17.95 -2.08
C GLN A 217 4.54 -16.50 -1.57
N LEU A 218 5.73 -15.90 -1.66
CA LEU A 218 6.03 -14.52 -1.30
C LEU A 218 6.52 -13.74 -2.52
N SER A 219 6.32 -12.42 -2.52
CA SER A 219 6.89 -11.50 -3.51
C SER A 219 7.80 -10.48 -2.84
N LEU A 220 8.98 -10.24 -3.41
CA LEU A 220 9.92 -9.18 -3.01
C LEU A 220 10.02 -8.12 -4.12
N ASP A 221 9.69 -6.87 -3.77
CA ASP A 221 9.73 -5.71 -4.68
C ASP A 221 9.86 -4.41 -3.84
N GLU A 222 9.93 -3.27 -4.52
CA GLU A 222 9.93 -1.94 -3.90
C GLU A 222 8.61 -1.19 -4.03
N ALA A 223 8.21 -0.59 -2.91
CA ALA A 223 7.24 0.51 -2.84
C ALA A 223 7.93 1.87 -2.70
N MET A 224 7.17 2.93 -3.01
CA MET A 224 7.65 4.30 -2.97
C MET A 224 6.71 5.19 -2.16
N ILE A 225 7.22 5.77 -1.06
CA ILE A 225 6.49 6.78 -0.30
C ILE A 225 6.70 8.15 -0.98
N PRO A 226 5.65 8.81 -1.50
CA PRO A 226 5.83 10.05 -2.26
C PRO A 226 6.50 11.16 -1.44
N TRP A 227 7.67 11.64 -1.87
CA TRP A 227 8.39 12.70 -1.17
C TRP A 227 9.13 13.60 -2.16
N ARG A 228 8.86 14.91 -2.08
CA ARG A 228 9.53 15.94 -2.90
C ARG A 228 10.36 16.92 -2.07
N GLY A 229 10.23 16.89 -0.74
CA GLY A 229 11.00 17.75 0.15
C GLY A 229 12.49 17.45 0.14
N ARG A 230 13.25 18.27 0.86
CA ARG A 230 14.67 18.04 1.13
C ARG A 230 14.81 16.82 2.04
N LEU A 231 15.60 15.84 1.61
CA LEU A 231 15.88 14.62 2.36
C LEU A 231 17.08 13.92 1.72
N LYS A 232 18.10 13.57 2.53
CA LYS A 232 19.37 12.99 2.06
C LYS A 232 19.21 11.65 1.34
N PHE A 233 18.18 10.88 1.70
CA PHE A 233 17.94 9.53 1.18
C PHE A 233 16.68 9.42 0.32
N LYS A 234 16.20 10.56 -0.21
CA LYS A 234 15.19 10.56 -1.25
C LYS A 234 15.76 9.89 -2.50
N THR A 235 15.00 8.97 -3.06
CA THR A 235 15.35 8.26 -4.30
C THR A 235 14.56 8.81 -5.47
N TYR A 236 15.11 8.63 -6.68
CA TYR A 236 14.43 8.88 -7.94
C TYR A 236 14.30 7.57 -8.70
N ASN A 237 13.08 7.19 -9.10
CA ASN A 237 12.83 6.05 -9.96
C ASN A 237 11.92 6.49 -11.13
N PRO A 238 12.47 6.68 -12.35
CA PRO A 238 11.70 7.17 -13.48
C PRO A 238 10.60 6.21 -13.94
N ALA A 239 10.74 4.91 -13.65
CA ALA A 239 9.80 3.87 -14.06
C ALA A 239 8.55 3.78 -13.16
N LYS A 240 8.56 4.38 -11.96
CA LYS A 240 7.41 4.37 -11.04
C LYS A 240 6.56 5.64 -11.24
N ILE A 241 5.23 5.52 -11.04
CA ILE A 241 4.28 6.65 -11.13
C ILE A 241 4.71 7.78 -10.18
N THR A 242 5.07 7.41 -8.96
CA THR A 242 5.69 8.31 -7.99
C THR A 242 7.19 8.27 -8.19
N LYS A 243 7.72 9.21 -8.98
CA LYS A 243 9.13 9.23 -9.36
C LYS A 243 10.08 9.59 -8.22
N TYR A 244 9.65 10.45 -7.30
CA TYR A 244 10.47 10.91 -6.18
C TYR A 244 9.85 10.46 -4.86
N GLY A 245 10.65 9.81 -4.02
CA GLY A 245 10.15 9.30 -2.76
C GLY A 245 11.19 8.65 -1.87
N ILE A 246 10.69 8.09 -0.79
CA ILE A 246 11.46 7.23 0.12
C ILE A 246 11.21 5.79 -0.34
N LEU A 247 12.28 5.10 -0.70
CA LEU A 247 12.24 3.72 -1.17
C LEU A 247 12.01 2.77 0.02
N VAL A 248 11.06 1.86 -0.14
CA VAL A 248 10.79 0.80 0.84
C VAL A 248 10.83 -0.53 0.10
N ARG A 249 11.74 -1.43 0.48
CA ARG A 249 11.75 -2.80 0.00
C ARG A 249 10.77 -3.60 0.84
N MET A 250 9.88 -4.38 0.23
CA MET A 250 8.82 -5.08 0.94
C MET A 250 8.75 -6.54 0.51
N VAL A 251 8.52 -7.42 1.49
CA VAL A 251 8.14 -8.81 1.29
C VAL A 251 6.66 -8.93 1.59
N CYS A 252 5.89 -9.36 0.60
CA CYS A 252 4.44 -9.54 0.73
C CYS A 252 4.03 -10.98 0.41
N GLU A 253 2.95 -11.47 1.02
CA GLU A 253 2.34 -12.73 0.59
C GLU A 253 1.75 -12.54 -0.82
N SER A 254 2.16 -13.37 -1.78
CA SER A 254 1.85 -13.21 -3.20
C SER A 254 0.36 -13.19 -3.54
N GLU A 255 -0.48 -13.87 -2.76
CA GLU A 255 -1.91 -14.02 -3.04
C GLU A 255 -2.74 -12.84 -2.52
N SER A 256 -2.59 -12.48 -1.24
CA SER A 256 -3.38 -11.42 -0.61
C SER A 256 -2.71 -10.05 -0.64
N GLY A 257 -1.40 -10.00 -0.82
CA GLY A 257 -0.60 -8.79 -0.69
C GLY A 257 -0.27 -8.42 0.77
N TYR A 258 -0.61 -9.24 1.77
CA TYR A 258 -0.25 -8.98 3.17
C TYR A 258 1.23 -8.60 3.28
N ILE A 259 1.54 -7.48 3.94
CA ILE A 259 2.90 -6.98 4.07
C ILE A 259 3.55 -7.73 5.23
N CYS A 260 4.45 -8.66 4.91
CA CYS A 260 5.05 -9.56 5.89
C CYS A 260 6.29 -8.94 6.54
N ASN A 261 7.15 -8.30 5.75
CA ASN A 261 8.35 -7.60 6.24
C ASN A 261 8.75 -6.45 5.31
N PHE A 262 9.58 -5.52 5.77
CA PHE A 262 10.10 -4.43 4.94
C PHE A 262 11.43 -3.86 5.44
N GLU A 263 12.14 -3.16 4.55
CA GLU A 263 13.30 -2.33 4.89
C GLU A 263 13.21 -0.96 4.19
N VAL A 264 13.33 0.12 4.97
CA VAL A 264 13.35 1.49 4.46
C VAL A 264 14.77 1.88 4.07
N TYR A 265 14.95 2.38 2.85
CA TYR A 265 16.25 2.89 2.42
C TYR A 265 16.61 4.18 3.18
N SER A 266 17.73 4.14 3.89
CA SER A 266 18.23 5.26 4.70
C SER A 266 19.32 6.08 4.00
N GLY A 267 19.67 5.76 2.74
CA GLY A 267 20.77 6.43 2.03
C GLY A 267 22.16 5.95 2.43
N VAL A 268 22.25 4.89 3.22
CA VAL A 268 23.49 4.16 3.51
C VAL A 268 23.53 2.97 2.56
N GLY A 269 24.60 2.87 1.78
CA GLY A 269 24.79 1.76 0.84
C GLY A 269 25.02 0.46 1.61
N LYS A 270 24.23 -0.57 1.28
CA LYS A 270 24.46 -1.96 1.67
C LYS A 270 24.63 -2.78 0.40
N LYS A 271 25.34 -3.91 0.48
CA LYS A 271 25.32 -4.85 -0.64
C LYS A 271 23.87 -5.31 -0.84
N LEU A 272 23.49 -5.51 -2.09
CA LEU A 272 22.14 -5.95 -2.43
C LEU A 272 21.84 -7.31 -1.78
N GLU A 273 22.81 -8.22 -1.78
CA GLU A 273 22.73 -9.53 -1.13
C GLU A 273 22.42 -9.40 0.37
N GLU A 274 23.18 -8.58 1.11
CA GLU A 274 22.93 -8.32 2.53
C GLU A 274 21.51 -7.79 2.78
N THR A 275 21.00 -6.95 1.87
CA THR A 275 19.63 -6.39 1.96
C THR A 275 18.55 -7.46 1.70
N ILE A 276 18.80 -8.38 0.77
CA ILE A 276 17.88 -9.49 0.47
C ILE A 276 17.88 -10.48 1.64
N LEU A 277 19.05 -10.79 2.19
CA LEU A 277 19.17 -11.69 3.33
C LEU A 277 18.52 -11.08 4.58
N SER A 278 18.75 -9.79 4.88
CA SER A 278 18.15 -9.12 6.04
C SER A 278 16.62 -9.13 5.99
N ILE A 279 16.02 -8.82 4.83
CA ILE A 279 14.57 -8.72 4.70
C ILE A 279 13.90 -10.11 4.68
N LEU A 280 14.60 -11.16 4.21
CA LEU A 280 14.08 -12.52 4.14
C LEU A 280 14.42 -13.39 5.36
N GLN A 281 15.33 -12.95 6.24
CA GLN A 281 15.78 -13.70 7.41
C GLN A 281 14.64 -14.31 8.25
N PRO A 282 13.50 -13.61 8.52
CA PRO A 282 12.39 -14.18 9.29
C PRO A 282 11.70 -15.39 8.63
N TYR A 283 12.01 -15.67 7.37
CA TYR A 283 11.39 -16.72 6.55
C TYR A 283 12.36 -17.87 6.24
N PHE A 284 13.60 -17.81 6.71
CA PHE A 284 14.59 -18.87 6.53
C PHE A 284 14.16 -20.17 7.21
N GLY A 285 14.55 -21.30 6.64
CA GLY A 285 14.23 -22.62 7.20
C GLY A 285 12.85 -23.18 6.85
N PHE A 286 11.97 -22.39 6.21
CA PHE A 286 10.57 -22.77 5.99
C PHE A 286 10.22 -23.16 4.55
N ASN A 287 11.18 -23.18 3.61
CA ASN A 287 10.94 -23.52 2.20
C ASN A 287 9.94 -22.57 1.51
N HIS A 288 10.01 -21.27 1.83
CA HIS A 288 9.24 -20.25 1.12
C HIS A 288 9.70 -20.11 -0.34
N HIS A 289 8.74 -19.81 -1.22
CA HIS A 289 8.98 -19.53 -2.63
C HIS A 289 8.91 -18.02 -2.86
N VAL A 290 10.05 -17.38 -3.06
CA VAL A 290 10.17 -15.93 -3.24
C VAL A 290 10.25 -15.59 -4.72
N TYR A 291 9.25 -14.84 -5.19
CA TYR A 291 9.22 -14.29 -6.54
C TYR A 291 9.73 -12.85 -6.51
N GLN A 292 10.74 -12.53 -7.31
CA GLN A 292 11.43 -11.23 -7.26
C GLN A 292 11.85 -10.74 -8.65
N ASP A 293 11.94 -9.42 -8.85
CA ASP A 293 12.33 -8.83 -10.13
C ASP A 293 13.85 -8.97 -10.40
N ASN A 294 14.25 -8.69 -11.64
CA ASN A 294 15.63 -8.67 -12.13
C ASN A 294 16.60 -7.81 -11.31
N TYR A 295 16.10 -6.83 -10.54
CA TYR A 295 16.95 -6.04 -9.66
C TYR A 295 17.58 -6.92 -8.59
N TYR A 296 16.82 -7.86 -8.02
CA TYR A 296 17.20 -8.70 -6.88
C TYR A 296 17.89 -10.02 -7.26
N ASN A 297 17.62 -10.56 -8.45
CA ASN A 297 18.13 -11.86 -8.85
C ASN A 297 19.63 -11.85 -9.22
N ASN A 298 20.37 -12.78 -8.63
CA ASN A 298 21.77 -13.11 -8.91
C ASN A 298 22.00 -14.60 -8.62
N VAL A 299 22.85 -15.26 -9.41
CA VAL A 299 23.21 -16.67 -9.21
C VAL A 299 23.80 -16.93 -7.82
N SER A 300 24.76 -16.11 -7.36
CA SER A 300 25.39 -16.32 -6.04
C SER A 300 24.37 -16.21 -4.90
N THR A 301 23.53 -15.17 -4.95
CA THR A 301 22.49 -14.94 -3.95
C THR A 301 21.41 -16.03 -3.99
N ALA A 302 21.12 -16.61 -5.16
CA ALA A 302 20.21 -17.76 -5.26
C ALA A 302 20.76 -19.02 -4.57
N SER A 303 22.08 -19.27 -4.66
CA SER A 303 22.73 -20.36 -3.91
C SER A 303 22.61 -20.15 -2.39
N ILE A 304 22.95 -18.95 -1.90
CA ILE A 304 22.87 -18.64 -0.46
C ILE A 304 21.43 -18.75 0.05
N LEU A 305 20.45 -18.26 -0.71
CA LEU A 305 19.05 -18.39 -0.32
C LEU A 305 18.60 -19.86 -0.28
N LEU A 306 19.05 -20.67 -1.23
CA LEU A 306 18.76 -22.09 -1.26
C LEU A 306 19.31 -22.82 -0.03
N GLU A 307 20.55 -22.51 0.40
CA GLU A 307 21.15 -23.02 1.65
C GLU A 307 20.32 -22.62 2.88
N ASN A 308 19.74 -21.41 2.87
CA ASN A 308 18.84 -20.92 3.92
C ASN A 308 17.39 -21.40 3.79
N LYS A 309 17.13 -22.43 2.97
CA LYS A 309 15.80 -22.99 2.68
C LYS A 309 14.81 -21.94 2.18
N ILE A 310 15.27 -21.05 1.30
CA ILE A 310 14.45 -20.15 0.50
C ILE A 310 14.62 -20.52 -0.97
N ARG A 311 13.51 -20.79 -1.64
CA ARG A 311 13.50 -20.99 -3.10
C ARG A 311 13.18 -19.69 -3.79
N VAL A 312 13.77 -19.45 -4.96
CA VAL A 312 13.58 -18.20 -5.72
C VAL A 312 13.09 -18.47 -7.13
N CYS A 313 12.32 -17.54 -7.67
CA CYS A 313 12.01 -17.49 -9.09
C CYS A 313 11.88 -16.04 -9.57
N GLY A 314 12.50 -15.72 -10.69
CA GLY A 314 12.29 -14.42 -11.30
C GLY A 314 13.14 -14.16 -12.51
N THR A 315 12.96 -12.99 -13.10
CA THR A 315 13.78 -12.54 -14.22
C THR A 315 15.20 -12.24 -13.76
N ILE A 316 16.21 -12.46 -14.59
CA ILE A 316 17.62 -12.19 -14.26
C ILE A 316 18.32 -11.40 -15.38
N ARG A 317 19.18 -10.46 -15.00
CA ARG A 317 19.99 -9.69 -15.98
C ARG A 317 21.21 -10.50 -16.42
N GLU A 318 21.67 -10.27 -17.64
CA GLU A 318 22.79 -11.02 -18.24
C GLU A 318 24.08 -10.96 -17.40
N ASN A 319 24.35 -9.81 -16.78
CA ASN A 319 25.54 -9.56 -15.97
C ASN A 319 25.43 -10.05 -14.51
N ARG A 320 24.45 -10.91 -14.18
CA ARG A 320 24.20 -11.40 -12.81
C ARG A 320 24.57 -12.88 -12.64
N GLY A 321 25.68 -13.29 -13.26
CA GLY A 321 26.22 -14.63 -13.15
C GLY A 321 25.75 -15.63 -14.21
N LEU A 322 25.15 -15.17 -15.32
CA LEU A 322 24.78 -16.09 -16.40
C LEU A 322 26.02 -16.67 -17.09
N PRO A 323 26.07 -18.00 -17.32
CA PRO A 323 27.14 -18.63 -18.08
C PRO A 323 27.18 -18.12 -19.52
N LYS A 324 28.40 -17.89 -20.05
CA LYS A 324 28.62 -17.49 -21.45
C LYS A 324 27.98 -18.47 -22.43
N LEU A 325 28.07 -19.77 -22.14
CA LEU A 325 27.44 -20.83 -22.93
C LEU A 325 25.92 -20.62 -23.09
N LEU A 326 25.21 -20.24 -22.02
CA LEU A 326 23.77 -19.96 -22.10
C LEU A 326 23.49 -18.72 -22.95
N ILE A 327 24.31 -17.67 -22.80
CA ILE A 327 24.19 -16.43 -23.57
C ILE A 327 24.38 -16.72 -25.07
N GLU A 328 25.36 -17.54 -25.43
CA GLU A 328 25.62 -17.96 -26.81
C GLU A 328 24.49 -18.81 -27.39
N LYS A 329 24.04 -19.84 -26.67
CA LYS A 329 22.87 -20.66 -27.04
C LYS A 329 21.62 -19.78 -27.27
N SER A 330 21.46 -18.71 -26.49
CA SER A 330 20.30 -17.82 -26.55
C SER A 330 20.21 -16.97 -27.84
N LYS A 331 21.32 -16.71 -28.53
CA LYS A 331 21.35 -15.85 -29.74
C LYS A 331 20.56 -16.45 -30.90
N ASN A 332 20.60 -17.78 -31.03
CA ASN A 332 20.00 -18.52 -32.14
C ASN A 332 18.58 -19.03 -31.86
N LEU A 333 18.01 -18.73 -30.69
CA LEU A 333 16.65 -19.15 -30.33
C LEU A 333 15.64 -18.64 -31.35
N GLN A 334 14.71 -19.49 -31.78
CA GLN A 334 13.52 -19.08 -32.52
C GLN A 334 12.39 -18.69 -31.57
N ARG A 335 11.40 -17.97 -32.09
CA ARG A 335 10.25 -17.55 -31.29
C ARG A 335 9.52 -18.78 -30.71
N ARG A 336 9.16 -18.68 -29.43
CA ARG A 336 8.57 -19.71 -28.55
C ARG A 336 9.52 -20.85 -28.16
N GLN A 337 10.78 -20.84 -28.58
CA GLN A 337 11.78 -21.78 -28.10
C GLN A 337 12.42 -21.31 -26.79
N MET A 338 13.00 -22.26 -26.07
CA MET A 338 13.82 -22.01 -24.89
C MET A 338 15.11 -22.82 -24.92
N THR A 339 16.10 -22.33 -24.17
CA THR A 339 17.32 -23.06 -23.81
C THR A 339 17.56 -22.82 -22.33
N PHE A 340 18.23 -23.76 -21.66
CA PHE A 340 18.53 -23.63 -20.25
C PHE A 340 19.89 -24.24 -19.93
N LEU A 341 20.40 -23.93 -18.75
CA LEU A 341 21.48 -24.65 -18.08
C LEU A 341 21.12 -24.83 -16.61
N ARG A 342 21.65 -25.87 -15.98
CA ARG A 342 21.53 -26.16 -14.56
C ARG A 342 22.89 -26.27 -13.87
N LYS A 343 22.95 -25.79 -12.63
CA LYS A 343 23.96 -26.14 -11.62
C LYS A 343 23.20 -26.62 -10.40
N GLY A 344 23.16 -27.94 -10.18
CA GLY A 344 22.32 -28.56 -9.17
C GLY A 344 20.85 -28.11 -9.25
N PRO A 345 20.26 -27.61 -8.14
CA PRO A 345 18.87 -27.14 -8.13
C PRO A 345 18.63 -25.82 -8.88
N ILE A 346 19.68 -25.09 -9.25
CA ILE A 346 19.58 -23.78 -9.87
C ILE A 346 19.39 -23.93 -11.37
N LEU A 347 18.20 -23.54 -11.85
CA LEU A 347 17.85 -23.43 -13.26
C LEU A 347 18.07 -22.01 -13.76
N LEU A 348 18.87 -21.87 -14.81
CA LEU A 348 18.93 -20.67 -15.64
C LEU A 348 18.31 -20.94 -16.99
N LEU A 349 17.31 -20.17 -17.37
CA LEU A 349 16.50 -20.38 -18.56
C LEU A 349 16.42 -19.11 -19.40
N THR A 350 16.59 -19.24 -20.71
CA THR A 350 16.27 -18.17 -21.66
C THR A 350 15.16 -18.65 -22.60
N TRP A 351 14.07 -17.89 -22.66
CA TRP A 351 12.94 -18.12 -23.57
C TRP A 351 12.75 -16.93 -24.50
N LYS A 352 12.47 -17.18 -25.78
CA LYS A 352 12.25 -16.11 -26.77
C LYS A 352 10.76 -15.98 -27.08
N ASP A 353 10.12 -14.88 -26.66
CA ASP A 353 8.83 -14.47 -27.25
C ASP A 353 9.05 -13.43 -28.34
N LYS A 354 8.64 -12.17 -28.10
CA LYS A 354 9.03 -11.03 -28.94
C LYS A 354 10.47 -10.60 -28.66
N ARG A 355 10.90 -10.75 -27.41
CA ARG A 355 12.25 -10.48 -26.90
C ARG A 355 12.70 -11.68 -26.08
N LEU A 356 14.01 -11.78 -25.83
CA LEU A 356 14.56 -12.75 -24.91
C LEU A 356 14.11 -12.42 -23.48
N VAL A 357 13.64 -13.44 -22.77
CA VAL A 357 13.30 -13.40 -21.35
C VAL A 357 14.22 -14.38 -20.66
N ARG A 358 15.00 -13.89 -19.70
CA ARG A 358 15.94 -14.69 -18.91
C ARG A 358 15.40 -14.86 -17.51
N MET A 359 15.37 -16.10 -17.05
CA MET A 359 14.82 -16.50 -15.76
C MET A 359 15.88 -17.23 -14.95
N ILE A 360 15.85 -17.03 -13.65
CA ILE A 360 16.49 -17.88 -12.65
C ILE A 360 15.39 -18.53 -11.81
N SER A 361 15.57 -19.80 -11.47
CA SER A 361 14.62 -20.54 -10.64
C SER A 361 15.30 -21.65 -9.86
N THR A 362 14.98 -21.79 -8.58
CA THR A 362 15.31 -22.98 -7.78
C THR A 362 14.07 -23.82 -7.44
N ILE A 363 12.92 -23.47 -8.03
CA ILE A 363 11.60 -24.08 -7.79
C ILE A 363 11.21 -25.05 -8.92
N HIS A 364 11.49 -24.67 -10.16
CA HIS A 364 10.91 -25.30 -11.36
C HIS A 364 11.89 -26.21 -12.11
N ASP A 365 11.31 -27.16 -12.85
CA ASP A 365 11.94 -27.84 -13.98
C ASP A 365 11.98 -26.92 -15.24
N ALA A 366 12.59 -27.39 -16.33
CA ALA A 366 12.63 -26.68 -17.61
C ALA A 366 11.39 -26.96 -18.49
N SER A 367 10.25 -27.31 -17.88
CA SER A 367 9.03 -27.67 -18.60
C SER A 367 8.35 -26.49 -19.31
N MET A 368 7.73 -26.81 -20.44
CA MET A 368 6.96 -25.89 -21.27
C MET A 368 5.47 -26.24 -21.21
N ILE A 369 4.65 -25.28 -20.80
CA ILE A 369 3.21 -25.46 -20.60
C ILE A 369 2.43 -24.69 -21.65
N THR A 370 1.45 -25.35 -22.26
CA THR A 370 0.49 -24.72 -23.15
C THR A 370 -0.49 -23.87 -22.34
N THR A 371 -0.42 -22.55 -22.54
CA THR A 371 -1.40 -21.61 -21.97
C THR A 371 -2.48 -21.29 -23.00
N GLY A 372 -3.72 -21.71 -22.70
CA GLY A 372 -4.88 -21.34 -23.49
C GLY A 372 -5.22 -19.87 -23.28
N ASN A 373 -5.41 -19.12 -24.37
CA ASN A 373 -5.94 -17.77 -24.31
C ASN A 373 -7.43 -17.82 -24.67
N ARG A 374 -8.34 -17.62 -23.70
CA ARG A 374 -9.79 -17.46 -23.99
C ARG A 374 -10.05 -16.08 -24.57
N ASN A 375 -9.69 -15.85 -25.83
CA ASN A 375 -10.34 -14.85 -26.66
C ASN A 375 -11.42 -15.57 -27.47
N LYS A 376 -12.67 -15.07 -27.40
CA LYS A 376 -13.87 -15.71 -27.99
C LYS A 376 -13.78 -16.07 -29.49
N ASN A 377 -12.79 -15.54 -30.22
CA ASN A 377 -12.72 -15.66 -31.68
C ASN A 377 -11.47 -16.39 -32.20
N TYR A 378 -10.47 -16.71 -31.37
CA TYR A 378 -9.26 -17.43 -31.81
C TYR A 378 -8.62 -18.22 -30.66
N ILE A 379 -8.53 -19.55 -30.81
CA ILE A 379 -7.68 -20.39 -29.96
C ILE A 379 -6.25 -20.20 -30.46
N ASN A 380 -5.43 -19.49 -29.70
CA ASN A 380 -4.02 -19.32 -30.01
C ASN A 380 -3.25 -19.82 -28.79
N ASP A 381 -3.01 -21.13 -28.76
CA ASP A 381 -2.27 -21.80 -27.70
C ASP A 381 -0.86 -21.22 -27.63
N LYS A 382 -0.54 -20.59 -26.49
CA LYS A 382 0.77 -20.00 -26.23
C LYS A 382 1.55 -20.93 -25.33
N ILE A 383 2.60 -21.53 -25.85
CA ILE A 383 3.53 -22.35 -25.06
C ILE A 383 4.49 -21.41 -24.32
N LYS A 384 4.62 -21.60 -23.00
CA LYS A 384 5.50 -20.80 -22.12
C LYS A 384 6.17 -21.70 -21.08
N PRO A 385 7.38 -21.35 -20.61
CA PRO A 385 7.99 -22.04 -19.48
C PRO A 385 7.10 -21.99 -18.24
N SER A 386 7.06 -23.09 -17.48
CA SER A 386 6.31 -23.20 -16.23
C SER A 386 6.66 -22.08 -15.25
N CYS A 387 7.95 -21.81 -15.08
CA CYS A 387 8.47 -20.76 -14.19
C CYS A 387 7.97 -19.35 -14.55
N ILE A 388 7.77 -19.05 -15.83
CA ILE A 388 7.24 -17.74 -16.27
C ILE A 388 5.75 -17.61 -15.93
N ILE A 389 4.99 -18.71 -15.98
CA ILE A 389 3.56 -18.71 -15.63
C ILE A 389 3.40 -18.42 -14.14
N GLU A 390 4.16 -19.11 -13.29
CA GLU A 390 4.14 -18.91 -11.84
C GLU A 390 4.67 -17.53 -11.44
N TYR A 391 5.78 -17.08 -12.04
CA TYR A 391 6.31 -15.74 -11.81
C TYR A 391 5.25 -14.66 -12.05
N ASN A 392 4.55 -14.71 -13.19
CA ASN A 392 3.48 -13.75 -13.51
C ASN A 392 2.27 -13.82 -12.56
N LYS A 393 2.06 -14.98 -11.91
CA LYS A 393 1.00 -15.19 -10.92
C LYS A 393 1.37 -14.61 -9.56
N TYR A 394 2.59 -14.85 -9.10
CA TYR A 394 2.98 -14.64 -7.71
C TYR A 394 3.84 -13.37 -7.46
N MET A 395 4.44 -12.76 -8.47
CA MET A 395 5.25 -11.53 -8.30
C MET A 395 4.42 -10.31 -7.82
N LYS A 396 3.10 -10.32 -8.01
CA LYS A 396 2.22 -9.15 -7.84
C LYS A 396 1.81 -8.83 -6.39
N GLY A 397 2.40 -9.46 -5.38
CA GLY A 397 2.00 -9.27 -3.98
C GLY A 397 2.22 -7.83 -3.52
N VAL A 398 3.41 -7.28 -3.77
CA VAL A 398 3.75 -5.88 -3.45
C VAL A 398 2.88 -4.90 -4.23
N ASP A 399 2.74 -5.09 -5.54
CA ASP A 399 1.87 -4.25 -6.39
C ASP A 399 0.42 -4.22 -5.88
N ARG A 400 -0.08 -5.36 -5.38
CA ARG A 400 -1.42 -5.44 -4.79
C ARG A 400 -1.51 -4.58 -3.53
N ALA A 401 -0.53 -4.65 -2.64
CA ALA A 401 -0.48 -3.80 -1.44
C ALA A 401 -0.46 -2.31 -1.83
N ASP A 402 0.42 -1.92 -2.75
CA ASP A 402 0.56 -0.54 -3.22
C ASP A 402 -0.75 0.02 -3.81
N GLN A 403 -1.49 -0.78 -4.57
CA GLN A 403 -2.79 -0.38 -5.11
C GLN A 403 -3.80 -0.05 -4.00
N TYR A 404 -3.86 -0.84 -2.93
CA TYR A 404 -4.73 -0.59 -1.79
C TYR A 404 -4.31 0.66 -1.01
N LEU A 405 -3.00 0.79 -0.74
CA LEU A 405 -2.43 1.92 -0.02
C LEU A 405 -2.64 3.25 -0.77
N ALA A 406 -2.61 3.24 -2.11
CA ALA A 406 -2.86 4.41 -2.94
C ALA A 406 -4.34 4.84 -2.95
N ASN A 407 -5.27 3.89 -3.02
CA ASN A 407 -6.70 4.17 -3.19
C ASN A 407 -7.32 4.89 -1.97
N SER A 408 -6.94 4.49 -0.74
CA SER A 408 -7.44 5.10 0.51
C SER A 408 -6.33 5.73 1.34
N SER A 409 -5.40 6.42 0.68
CA SER A 409 -4.20 6.96 1.33
C SER A 409 -4.51 7.99 2.43
N ILE A 410 -4.04 7.71 3.65
CA ILE A 410 -4.08 8.65 4.78
C ILE A 410 -2.92 9.67 4.74
N LEU A 411 -2.04 9.57 3.74
CA LEU A 411 -0.92 10.49 3.58
C LEU A 411 -1.40 11.92 3.38
N ARG A 412 -0.81 12.86 4.12
CA ARG A 412 -1.05 14.29 3.97
C ARG A 412 0.20 15.00 3.50
N LYS A 413 0.00 16.15 2.88
CA LYS A 413 1.08 17.08 2.57
C LYS A 413 1.70 17.52 3.89
N SER A 414 2.99 17.28 4.03
CA SER A 414 3.80 17.55 5.22
C SER A 414 5.16 18.00 4.73
N ILE A 415 5.79 18.93 5.45
CA ILE A 415 7.21 19.28 5.31
C ILE A 415 8.10 18.40 6.18
N LYS A 416 7.52 17.62 7.11
CA LYS A 416 8.21 16.59 7.88
C LYS A 416 8.13 15.23 7.16
N TRP A 417 9.28 14.71 6.74
CA TRP A 417 9.36 13.40 6.08
C TRP A 417 8.93 12.28 7.03
N SER A 418 9.33 12.36 8.31
CA SER A 418 9.04 11.37 9.35
C SER A 418 7.55 11.16 9.53
N LYS A 419 6.77 12.24 9.64
CA LYS A 419 5.31 12.19 9.74
C LYS A 419 4.67 11.52 8.52
N LYS A 420 5.16 11.84 7.31
CA LYS A 420 4.61 11.24 6.08
C LYS A 420 4.91 9.75 6.02
N THR A 421 6.12 9.35 6.37
CA THR A 421 6.51 7.93 6.46
C THR A 421 5.73 7.20 7.53
N ALA A 422 5.49 7.83 8.69
CA ALA A 422 4.67 7.26 9.74
C ALA A 422 3.25 6.96 9.27
N PHE A 423 2.60 7.91 8.61
CA PHE A 423 1.27 7.69 8.04
C PHE A 423 1.25 6.63 6.93
N PHE A 424 2.35 6.40 6.22
CA PHE A 424 2.44 5.27 5.30
C PHE A 424 2.37 3.94 6.06
N PHE A 425 3.18 3.76 7.10
CA PHE A 425 3.21 2.51 7.87
C PHE A 425 1.97 2.27 8.72
N ILE A 426 1.32 3.32 9.25
CA ILE A 426 -0.01 3.21 9.86
C ILE A 426 -1.04 2.72 8.84
N ASN A 427 -0.95 3.18 7.58
CA ASN A 427 -1.80 2.67 6.50
C ASN A 427 -1.51 1.21 6.16
N CYS A 428 -0.24 0.79 6.24
CA CYS A 428 0.16 -0.61 6.08
C CYS A 428 -0.45 -1.50 7.17
N LEU A 429 -0.47 -1.07 8.44
CA LEU A 429 -1.14 -1.79 9.53
C LEU A 429 -2.64 -1.94 9.26
N LEU A 430 -3.32 -0.87 8.83
CA LEU A 430 -4.75 -0.92 8.46
C LEU A 430 -5.00 -1.89 7.29
N PHE A 431 -4.08 -1.94 6.32
CA PHE A 431 -4.15 -2.89 5.21
C PHE A 431 -3.89 -4.33 5.65
N ASN A 432 -2.93 -4.58 6.55
CA ASN A 432 -2.71 -5.91 7.10
C ASN A 432 -3.92 -6.40 7.90
N ALA A 433 -4.54 -5.52 8.71
CA ALA A 433 -5.79 -5.80 9.40
C ALA A 433 -6.92 -6.19 8.44
N PHE A 434 -7.07 -5.47 7.31
CA PHE A 434 -8.02 -5.82 6.26
C PHE A 434 -7.83 -7.24 5.75
N VAL A 435 -6.57 -7.59 5.45
CA VAL A 435 -6.24 -8.87 4.83
C VAL A 435 -6.54 -10.01 5.80
N ILE A 436 -6.20 -9.88 7.09
CA ILE A 436 -6.54 -10.86 8.12
C ILE A 436 -8.05 -11.04 8.24
N TYR A 437 -8.79 -9.93 8.36
CA TYR A 437 -10.24 -9.98 8.45
C TYR A 437 -10.88 -10.65 7.22
N SER A 438 -10.38 -10.34 6.01
CA SER A 438 -10.85 -10.93 4.76
C SER A 438 -10.59 -12.44 4.70
N LYS A 439 -9.43 -12.90 5.20
CA LYS A 439 -9.07 -14.31 5.28
C LYS A 439 -9.98 -15.07 6.26
N LYS A 440 -10.31 -14.47 7.42
CA LYS A 440 -11.20 -15.08 8.42
C LYS A 440 -12.67 -15.12 7.98
N CYS A 441 -13.19 -14.00 7.49
CA CYS A 441 -14.64 -13.86 7.27
C CYS A 441 -15.13 -14.41 5.92
N GLN A 442 -14.23 -14.79 5.01
CA GLN A 442 -14.52 -15.23 3.62
C GLN A 442 -15.41 -14.28 2.79
N ASN A 443 -15.76 -13.12 3.34
CA ASN A 443 -16.65 -12.14 2.74
C ASN A 443 -15.85 -11.17 1.85
N LYS A 444 -16.33 -10.95 0.62
CA LYS A 444 -15.78 -9.95 -0.30
C LYS A 444 -16.16 -8.53 0.15
N ILE A 445 -15.57 -8.08 1.25
CA ILE A 445 -15.73 -6.70 1.70
C ILE A 445 -14.74 -5.84 0.91
N ARG A 446 -15.25 -4.80 0.26
CA ARG A 446 -14.38 -3.82 -0.42
C ARG A 446 -13.53 -3.12 0.65
N TYR A 447 -12.24 -2.95 0.44
CA TYR A 447 -11.34 -2.21 1.36
C TYR A 447 -11.91 -0.86 1.81
N LYS A 448 -12.63 -0.15 0.92
CA LYS A 448 -13.35 1.10 1.24
C LYS A 448 -14.38 0.97 2.38
N LYS A 449 -14.87 -0.23 2.72
CA LYS A 449 -15.83 -0.48 3.80
C LYS A 449 -15.20 -0.63 5.18
N ILE A 450 -13.88 -0.87 5.30
CA ILE A 450 -13.22 -0.95 6.63
C ILE A 450 -13.38 0.36 7.40
N SER A 451 -13.34 1.48 6.69
CA SER A 451 -13.56 2.80 7.28
C SER A 451 -14.99 3.04 7.76
N ALA A 452 -16.00 2.36 7.20
CA ALA A 452 -17.37 2.47 7.68
C ALA A 452 -17.47 1.92 9.11
N ILE A 453 -16.49 1.11 9.51
CA ILE A 453 -16.45 0.44 10.80
C ILE A 453 -15.43 1.11 11.73
N SER A 454 -14.34 1.72 11.22
CA SER A 454 -13.57 2.72 11.99
C SER A 454 -14.42 3.92 12.44
N LYS A 455 -15.47 4.25 11.67
CA LYS A 455 -16.50 5.22 12.10
C LYS A 455 -17.30 4.72 13.31
N ASP A 456 -17.50 3.41 13.44
CA ASP A 456 -18.28 2.81 14.52
C ASP A 456 -17.44 2.44 15.74
N SER A 457 -16.15 2.11 15.62
CA SER A 457 -15.32 1.79 16.78
C SER A 457 -14.70 3.01 17.46
N TYR A 458 -14.08 3.90 16.70
CA TYR A 458 -13.33 5.03 17.26
C TYR A 458 -14.16 6.28 17.51
N LEU A 459 -15.36 6.38 16.91
CA LEU A 459 -16.26 7.54 17.06
C LEU A 459 -17.54 7.23 17.85
N ARG A 460 -17.85 5.96 18.21
CA ARG A 460 -19.09 5.61 18.94
C ARG A 460 -19.17 6.15 20.36
N ASN A 461 -18.05 6.48 21.01
CA ASN A 461 -18.05 6.99 22.39
C ASN A 461 -18.77 8.36 22.56
N GLN A 462 -19.33 8.94 21.49
CA GLN A 462 -20.18 10.13 21.55
C GLN A 462 -21.67 9.87 21.29
N TYR A 463 -22.06 8.70 20.73
CA TYR A 463 -23.46 8.45 20.40
C TYR A 463 -24.26 7.81 21.54
N SER A 464 -23.58 7.21 22.54
CA SER A 464 -24.21 6.64 23.74
C SER A 464 -24.37 7.61 24.91
N THR A 465 -23.77 8.80 24.85
CA THR A 465 -23.85 9.84 25.91
C THR A 465 -24.72 11.04 25.54
N LEU A 466 -25.42 10.99 24.40
CA LEU A 466 -26.42 11.98 24.00
C LEU A 466 -27.82 11.34 23.95
N GLN A 467 -28.29 10.86 25.11
CA GLN A 467 -29.72 10.91 25.38
C GLN A 467 -30.02 12.36 25.79
N PRO A 468 -30.86 13.10 25.06
CA PRO A 468 -31.28 14.42 25.51
C PRO A 468 -32.03 14.26 26.83
N ALA A 469 -31.51 14.89 27.88
CA ALA A 469 -32.28 15.14 29.09
C ALA A 469 -33.59 15.84 28.71
N ASN A 470 -34.68 15.33 29.28
CA ASN A 470 -36.04 15.82 29.15
C ASN A 470 -36.13 17.33 28.92
N THR A 471 -36.64 17.71 27.76
CA THR A 471 -37.40 18.95 27.62
C THR A 471 -38.65 18.64 26.81
N SER A 472 -39.74 18.49 27.55
CA SER A 472 -41.10 18.54 27.03
C SER A 472 -41.33 19.90 26.36
N HIS A 473 -41.67 19.91 25.07
CA HIS A 473 -42.88 20.57 24.57
C HIS A 473 -43.13 20.16 23.12
N HIS A 474 -44.38 19.79 22.87
CA HIS A 474 -44.93 19.24 21.64
C HIS A 474 -44.72 20.12 20.40
N LEU A 475 -44.46 19.47 19.26
CA LEU A 475 -45.21 19.63 18.01
C LEU A 475 -45.09 18.33 17.20
N LYS A 476 -46.17 17.54 17.18
CA LYS A 476 -46.29 16.29 16.42
C LYS A 476 -46.56 16.61 14.94
N MET A 477 -45.75 16.07 14.04
CA MET A 477 -46.13 15.74 12.67
C MET A 477 -45.60 14.33 12.32
N PRO A 478 -46.36 13.52 11.57
CA PRO A 478 -46.30 12.06 11.68
C PRO A 478 -45.15 11.41 10.89
N GLN A 479 -44.45 10.48 11.55
CA GLN A 479 -43.56 9.51 10.93
C GLN A 479 -44.35 8.48 10.11
N LYS A 480 -44.03 8.36 8.82
CA LYS A 480 -44.34 7.19 8.00
C LYS A 480 -43.27 7.05 6.90
N ILE A 481 -42.17 6.36 7.20
CA ILE A 481 -41.45 5.56 6.20
C ILE A 481 -41.03 4.27 6.91
N LEU A 482 -41.72 3.18 6.57
CA LEU A 482 -41.39 1.82 6.96
C LEU A 482 -40.03 1.42 6.37
N TYR A 483 -39.18 0.85 7.22
CA TYR A 483 -38.14 -0.07 6.80
C TYR A 483 -38.79 -1.35 6.26
N LEU A 484 -38.60 -1.66 4.98
CA LEU A 484 -38.82 -3.00 4.44
C LEU A 484 -37.46 -3.67 4.30
N GLY A 485 -37.21 -4.64 5.19
CA GLY A 485 -36.08 -5.55 5.10
C GLY A 485 -36.28 -6.54 3.96
N PHE A 486 -35.27 -6.67 3.10
CA PHE A 486 -35.20 -7.74 2.13
C PHE A 486 -34.61 -9.00 2.81
N GLN A 487 -35.42 -10.04 2.94
CA GLN A 487 -34.94 -11.42 3.06
C GLN A 487 -35.01 -12.06 1.68
N GLU A 488 -33.87 -12.51 1.15
CA GLU A 488 -33.83 -13.40 0.00
C GLU A 488 -34.23 -14.82 0.44
N LYS A 489 -35.32 -15.35 -0.14
CA LYS A 489 -35.56 -16.79 -0.22
C LYS A 489 -35.57 -17.21 -1.68
N THR A 490 -34.82 -18.26 -1.92
CA THR A 490 -34.69 -19.05 -3.14
C THR A 490 -36.03 -19.64 -3.61
N SER A 491 -36.23 -19.70 -4.93
CA SER A 491 -36.80 -20.79 -5.74
C SER A 491 -37.79 -20.34 -6.85
N GLY A 492 -37.49 -20.75 -8.08
CA GLY A 492 -38.38 -21.53 -8.95
C GLY A 492 -39.62 -20.92 -9.61
N LEU A 493 -39.52 -20.74 -10.93
CA LEU A 493 -40.53 -21.03 -11.99
C LEU A 493 -41.79 -20.14 -12.19
N ARG A 494 -41.78 -19.51 -13.37
CA ARG A 494 -42.80 -19.39 -14.46
C ARG A 494 -44.13 -18.63 -14.25
N PHE A 495 -44.25 -17.58 -15.09
CA PHE A 495 -45.37 -17.10 -15.91
C PHE A 495 -46.82 -17.20 -15.39
N LEU A 496 -47.52 -16.05 -15.38
CA LEU A 496 -48.72 -15.76 -16.20
C LEU A 496 -49.22 -14.31 -15.93
N GLU A 497 -49.32 -13.50 -16.99
CA GLU A 497 -50.29 -12.39 -17.14
C GLU A 497 -51.50 -12.93 -17.94
N PRO A 498 -52.64 -12.21 -18.15
CA PRO A 498 -53.11 -10.91 -17.61
C PRO A 498 -54.60 -10.99 -17.15
N ILE A 499 -55.23 -9.86 -16.75
CA ILE A 499 -56.54 -9.36 -17.26
C ILE A 499 -56.94 -8.02 -16.62
N ILE A 500 -57.53 -7.20 -17.50
CA ILE A 500 -58.01 -5.81 -17.46
C ILE A 500 -59.25 -5.61 -16.56
N THR A 501 -59.42 -4.43 -15.94
CA THR A 501 -60.60 -3.54 -16.13
C THR A 501 -60.48 -2.21 -15.38
N ALA A 502 -60.81 -1.14 -16.11
CA ALA A 502 -60.93 0.22 -15.63
C ALA A 502 -62.36 0.50 -15.13
N SER A 503 -62.52 1.39 -14.15
CA SER A 503 -63.72 2.24 -14.07
C SER A 503 -63.39 3.62 -13.47
N LYS A 504 -64.01 4.62 -14.08
CA LYS A 504 -63.88 6.08 -13.85
C LYS A 504 -64.86 6.52 -12.76
N THR A 505 -64.52 7.55 -11.98
CA THR A 505 -65.36 8.74 -11.74
C THR A 505 -64.57 9.89 -11.08
N ASN A 506 -64.67 11.08 -11.66
CA ASN A 506 -64.31 12.44 -11.19
C ASN A 506 -65.67 13.20 -10.99
N PRO A 507 -65.83 14.52 -10.68
CA PRO A 507 -64.93 15.61 -10.23
C PRO A 507 -65.58 16.68 -9.26
N THR A 508 -64.80 17.69 -8.80
CA THR A 508 -65.17 19.12 -8.55
C THR A 508 -63.88 19.90 -8.15
N ARG A 509 -63.24 20.87 -8.85
CA ARG A 509 -63.55 22.26 -9.36
C ARG A 509 -64.09 23.21 -8.26
N LYS A 510 -63.64 24.46 -8.00
CA LYS A 510 -62.81 25.54 -8.64
C LYS A 510 -62.39 26.53 -7.50
N VAL A 511 -61.30 27.33 -7.62
CA VAL A 511 -61.23 28.80 -7.94
C VAL A 511 -59.71 29.12 -8.07
N GLN A 512 -59.06 29.33 -9.25
CA GLN A 512 -58.89 30.54 -10.12
C GLN A 512 -58.62 31.87 -9.38
N TYR A 513 -57.71 32.79 -9.71
CA TYR A 513 -56.55 33.00 -10.62
C TYR A 513 -56.07 34.46 -10.36
N ALA A 514 -54.92 34.87 -10.92
CA ALA A 514 -54.32 36.24 -11.06
C ALA A 514 -53.33 36.67 -9.95
N LEU A 515 -52.08 37.11 -10.19
CA LEU A 515 -51.30 37.54 -11.38
C LEU A 515 -49.80 37.31 -11.04
N GLN A 516 -49.01 36.50 -11.76
CA GLN A 516 -48.20 36.91 -12.92
C GLN A 516 -47.65 38.35 -12.90
N ARG A 517 -46.45 38.54 -12.35
CA ARG A 517 -45.39 39.44 -12.89
C ARG A 517 -44.05 39.08 -12.21
N LYS A 518 -42.99 38.97 -13.01
CA LYS A 518 -41.59 38.57 -12.69
C LYS A 518 -41.23 37.07 -12.81
N ALA A 519 -41.62 36.44 -13.92
CA ALA A 519 -41.02 35.17 -14.37
C ALA A 519 -40.69 35.19 -15.88
N LEU A 520 -40.20 36.33 -16.39
CA LEU A 520 -39.89 36.52 -17.81
C LEU A 520 -38.61 37.35 -18.07
N GLU A 521 -37.65 37.34 -17.15
CA GLU A 521 -36.39 38.10 -17.30
C GLU A 521 -35.11 37.38 -16.81
N ALA A 522 -35.17 36.06 -16.55
CA ALA A 522 -33.98 35.28 -16.19
C ALA A 522 -33.67 34.14 -17.17
N ARG A 523 -34.36 34.11 -18.32
CA ARG A 523 -34.18 33.08 -19.35
C ARG A 523 -33.32 33.52 -20.54
N ASP A 524 -32.92 34.79 -20.59
CA ASP A 524 -32.07 35.37 -21.66
C ASP A 524 -30.63 35.71 -21.24
N ILE A 525 -30.23 35.48 -19.99
CA ILE A 525 -28.83 35.68 -19.55
C ILE A 525 -28.01 34.37 -19.65
N PHE A 526 -28.67 33.20 -19.69
CA PHE A 526 -27.99 31.90 -19.74
C PHE A 526 -27.70 31.38 -21.16
N ARG A 527 -28.19 32.06 -22.21
CA ARG A 527 -27.95 31.67 -23.62
C ARG A 527 -26.83 32.44 -24.33
N THR A 528 -26.32 33.52 -23.74
CA THR A 528 -25.27 34.35 -24.37
C THR A 528 -23.85 34.06 -23.85
N MET A 529 -23.69 33.25 -22.80
CA MET A 529 -22.38 32.90 -22.22
C MET A 529 -21.74 31.60 -22.76
N LEU A 530 -22.38 30.89 -23.70
CA LEU A 530 -21.88 29.60 -24.21
C LEU A 530 -21.49 29.58 -25.71
N CYS A 531 -21.33 30.74 -26.36
CA CYS A 531 -20.97 30.82 -27.79
C CYS A 531 -19.67 31.59 -28.10
N THR A 532 -18.77 31.80 -27.14
CA THR A 532 -17.41 32.32 -27.41
C THR A 532 -16.35 31.45 -26.77
N PHE A 533 -16.12 30.27 -27.35
CA PHE A 533 -14.82 29.57 -27.32
C PHE A 533 -14.78 28.50 -28.43
N THR A 534 -14.94 28.94 -29.68
CA THR A 534 -14.36 28.26 -30.85
C THR A 534 -13.86 29.32 -31.82
N ARG A 535 -12.59 29.20 -32.23
CA ARG A 535 -11.78 30.09 -33.09
C ARG A 535 -11.01 31.22 -32.38
N ARG A 536 -9.87 30.86 -31.79
CA ARG A 536 -8.53 31.18 -32.30
C ARG A 536 -7.49 30.26 -31.67
#